data_AF-A0A2G5BHU8-F1
#
_entry.id   AF-A0A2G5BHU8-F1
#
_cell.length_a   1.000
_cell.length_b   1.000
_cell.length_c   1.000
_cell.angle_alpha   90.00
_cell.angle_beta   90.00
_cell.angle_gamma   90.00
#
_symmetry.space_group_name_H-M   'P 1'
#
loop_
_entity.id
_entity.type
_entity.pdbx_description
1 polymer ?
#
loop_
_entity_poly.entity_id
_entity_poly.type
_entity_poly.pdbx_seq_one_letter_code
_entity_poly.pdbx_strand_id
1 'polypeptide(L)'
;MLGVYITADSDKLVEAIIHLPTLAELTFLKVFVTKEKSQRYAAINDASNLKNVEPFNSCLKKLVLGSNEYENTSAEFIILLKYLLPRLPALRDLAILNGPHKLVSEAVYELGLKYSYLSNIKIS
;
A
#
# COMPACT_ATOMS: atom_id res chain seq x y z
N MET A 1 19.92 -15.14 18.39
CA MET A 1 18.67 -15.67 17.82
C MET A 1 18.59 -15.23 16.36
N LEU A 2 18.71 -16.16 15.41
CA LEU A 2 18.42 -15.88 14.00
C LEU A 2 16.89 -15.81 13.86
N GLY A 3 16.35 -14.59 13.93
CA GLY A 3 14.96 -14.37 13.57
C GLY A 3 14.80 -14.65 12.08
N VAL A 4 14.01 -15.64 11.70
CA VAL A 4 13.59 -15.80 10.30
C VAL A 4 12.65 -14.64 10.01
N TYR A 5 13.16 -13.61 9.36
CA TYR A 5 12.35 -12.50 8.88
C TYR A 5 11.60 -13.00 7.65
N ILE A 6 10.37 -13.47 7.82
CA ILE A 6 9.48 -13.73 6.68
C ILE A 6 9.12 -12.37 6.09
N THR A 7 9.86 -11.93 5.08
CA THR A 7 9.49 -10.82 4.22
C THR A 7 8.28 -11.24 3.41
N ALA A 8 7.22 -10.44 3.48
CA ALA A 8 5.99 -10.77 2.80
C ALA A 8 5.92 -9.97 1.50
N ASP A 9 5.79 -10.71 0.40
CA ASP A 9 5.83 -10.21 -0.96
C ASP A 9 4.66 -9.25 -1.25
N SER A 10 4.90 -8.11 -1.88
CA SER A 10 3.84 -7.16 -2.25
C SER A 10 2.76 -7.76 -3.16
N ASP A 11 3.10 -8.75 -4.00
CA ASP A 11 2.09 -9.44 -4.81
C ASP A 11 1.15 -10.27 -3.92
N LYS A 12 1.65 -10.85 -2.81
CA LYS A 12 0.81 -11.59 -1.85
C LYS A 12 -0.15 -10.67 -1.09
N LEU A 13 0.30 -9.46 -0.78
CA LEU A 13 -0.58 -8.41 -0.24
C LEU A 13 -1.70 -8.08 -1.23
N VAL A 14 -1.37 -7.82 -2.49
CA VAL A 14 -2.34 -7.49 -3.55
C VAL A 14 -3.31 -8.65 -3.77
N GLU A 15 -2.80 -9.88 -3.85
CA GLU A 15 -3.59 -11.11 -3.99
C GLU A 15 -4.59 -11.28 -2.84
N ALA A 16 -4.15 -11.07 -1.59
CA ALA A 16 -5.03 -11.14 -0.43
C ALA A 16 -6.15 -10.10 -0.48
N ILE A 17 -5.85 -8.87 -0.92
CA ILE A 17 -6.85 -7.81 -1.06
C ILE A 17 -7.90 -8.18 -2.12
N ILE A 18 -7.48 -8.70 -3.27
CA ILE A 18 -8.36 -9.04 -4.39
C ILE A 18 -9.22 -10.27 -4.08
N HIS A 19 -8.64 -11.33 -3.52
CA HIS A 19 -9.30 -12.62 -3.39
C HIS A 19 -10.07 -12.81 -2.07
N LEU A 20 -9.96 -11.87 -1.13
CA LEU A 20 -10.72 -11.87 0.13
C LEU A 20 -11.76 -10.73 0.12
N PRO A 21 -12.85 -10.83 -0.65
CA PRO A 21 -13.79 -9.72 -0.88
C PRO A 21 -14.54 -9.26 0.39
N THR A 22 -14.57 -10.08 1.44
CA THR A 22 -15.20 -9.76 2.74
C THR A 22 -14.21 -9.21 3.77
N LEU A 23 -12.93 -9.07 3.42
CA LEU A 23 -11.88 -8.61 4.32
C LEU A 23 -12.13 -7.16 4.75
N ALA A 24 -12.38 -6.93 6.03
CA ALA A 24 -12.62 -5.60 6.59
C ALA A 24 -11.34 -4.91 7.08
N GLU A 25 -10.38 -5.70 7.59
CA GLU A 25 -9.10 -5.21 8.11
C GLU A 25 -7.97 -6.10 7.60
N LEU A 26 -6.86 -5.48 7.19
CA LEU A 26 -5.66 -6.19 6.78
C LEU A 26 -4.44 -5.55 7.44
N THR A 27 -3.65 -6.37 8.11
CA THR A 27 -2.33 -6.00 8.61
C THR A 27 -1.29 -6.84 7.92
N PHE A 28 -0.34 -6.18 7.26
CA PHE A 28 0.72 -6.83 6.52
C PHE A 28 2.05 -6.16 6.87
N LEU A 29 2.91 -6.89 7.57
CA LEU A 29 4.19 -6.36 8.06
C LEU A 29 5.32 -6.84 7.15
N LYS A 30 6.41 -6.05 7.09
CA LYS A 30 7.60 -6.36 6.28
C LYS A 30 7.28 -6.53 4.80
N VAL A 31 6.43 -5.63 4.28
CA VAL A 31 6.11 -5.52 2.86
C VAL A 31 7.39 -5.19 2.11
N PHE A 32 7.72 -6.04 1.15
CA PHE A 32 8.86 -5.82 0.28
C PHE A 32 8.39 -5.64 -1.16
N VAL A 33 8.86 -4.56 -1.80
CA VAL A 33 8.55 -4.22 -3.19
C VAL A 33 9.88 -4.14 -3.95
N THR A 34 10.04 -4.96 -4.98
CA THR A 34 11.20 -4.87 -5.89
C THR A 34 10.97 -3.75 -6.91
N LYS A 35 12.06 -3.25 -7.50
CA LYS A 35 12.01 -2.29 -8.60
C LYS A 35 11.21 -2.80 -9.81
N GLU A 36 11.33 -4.07 -10.13
CA GLU A 36 10.54 -4.70 -11.21
C GLU A 36 9.04 -4.63 -10.89
N LYS A 37 8.65 -4.96 -9.65
CA LYS A 37 7.25 -4.90 -9.22
C LYS A 37 6.71 -3.49 -9.23
N SER A 38 7.47 -2.53 -8.73
CA SER A 38 7.06 -1.12 -8.77
C SER A 38 6.86 -0.64 -10.20
N GLN A 39 7.72 -1.02 -11.15
CA GLN A 39 7.55 -0.71 -12.57
C GLN A 39 6.25 -1.29 -13.14
N ARG A 40 5.91 -2.54 -12.79
CA ARG A 40 4.62 -3.15 -13.18
C ARG A 40 3.44 -2.37 -12.61
N TYR A 41 3.47 -2.04 -11.32
CA TYR A 41 2.41 -1.27 -10.67
C TYR A 41 2.27 0.14 -11.28
N ALA A 42 3.38 0.80 -11.59
CA ALA A 42 3.40 2.11 -12.23
C ALA A 42 2.80 2.05 -13.64
N ALA A 43 3.20 1.08 -14.46
CA ALA A 43 2.68 0.90 -15.81
C ALA A 43 1.15 0.71 -15.82
N ILE A 44 0.61 -0.05 -14.87
CA ILE A 44 -0.85 -0.24 -14.72
C ILE A 44 -1.54 1.07 -14.28
N ASN A 45 -0.85 1.93 -13.54
CA ASN A 45 -1.41 3.18 -13.04
C ASN A 45 -1.35 4.33 -14.07
N ASP A 46 -0.39 4.29 -15.01
CA ASP A 46 -0.16 5.33 -16.02
C ASP A 46 -1.04 5.13 -17.28
N ALA A 47 -1.44 3.88 -17.55
CA ALA A 47 -2.06 3.49 -18.82
C ALA A 47 -3.52 3.96 -19.04
N SER A 48 -4.23 4.50 -18.05
CA SER A 48 -5.59 5.02 -18.27
C SER A 48 -6.13 5.81 -17.09
N ASN A 49 -6.81 6.92 -17.41
CA ASN A 49 -7.63 7.77 -16.57
C ASN A 49 -8.15 7.05 -15.30
N LEU A 50 -7.68 7.47 -14.12
CA LEU A 50 -8.07 6.98 -12.78
C LEU A 50 -9.59 7.00 -12.47
N LYS A 51 -10.43 7.40 -13.44
CA LYS A 51 -11.88 7.50 -13.32
C LYS A 51 -12.62 6.16 -13.50
N ASN A 52 -11.99 5.14 -14.10
CA ASN A 52 -12.62 3.82 -14.35
C ASN A 52 -11.79 2.65 -13.78
N VAL A 53 -11.14 2.85 -12.63
CA VAL A 53 -10.33 1.78 -12.02
C VAL A 53 -11.26 0.80 -11.30
N GLU A 54 -11.21 -0.48 -11.67
CA GLU A 54 -11.96 -1.52 -10.96
C GLU A 54 -11.49 -1.62 -9.50
N PRO A 55 -12.41 -1.61 -8.52
CA PRO A 55 -12.06 -1.76 -7.13
C PRO A 55 -11.55 -3.17 -6.85
N PHE A 56 -10.44 -3.30 -6.14
CA PHE A 56 -9.95 -4.59 -5.67
C PHE A 56 -10.80 -5.13 -4.52
N ASN A 57 -11.23 -4.24 -3.62
CA ASN A 57 -11.97 -4.63 -2.44
C ASN A 57 -12.88 -3.49 -1.98
N SER A 58 -14.17 -3.76 -1.86
CA SER A 58 -15.20 -2.80 -1.43
C SER A 58 -15.55 -2.91 0.06
N CYS A 59 -14.92 -3.83 0.80
CA CYS A 59 -15.16 -4.06 2.23
C CYS A 59 -13.99 -3.66 3.12
N LEU A 60 -12.77 -3.56 2.56
CA LEU A 60 -11.56 -3.23 3.31
C LEU A 60 -11.60 -1.80 3.82
N LYS A 61 -11.76 -1.65 5.13
CA LYS A 61 -11.86 -0.36 5.84
C LYS A 61 -10.55 0.07 6.49
N LYS A 62 -9.69 -0.89 6.83
CA LYS A 62 -8.42 -0.63 7.51
C LYS A 62 -7.28 -1.42 6.90
N LEU A 63 -6.20 -0.70 6.60
CA LEU A 63 -4.97 -1.26 6.04
C LEU A 63 -3.77 -0.80 6.86
N VAL A 64 -3.03 -1.75 7.41
CA VAL A 64 -1.79 -1.51 8.14
C VAL A 64 -0.65 -2.15 7.37
N LEU A 65 0.32 -1.35 6.93
CA LEU A 65 1.48 -1.81 6.17
C LEU A 65 2.75 -1.50 6.95
N GLY A 66 3.57 -2.51 7.23
CA GLY A 66 4.91 -2.31 7.74
C GLY A 66 5.94 -2.43 6.62
N SER A 67 6.84 -1.46 6.46
CA SER A 67 7.98 -1.61 5.53
C SER A 67 9.18 -2.22 6.26
N ASN A 68 10.08 -2.88 5.51
CA ASN A 68 11.42 -3.19 6.01
C ASN A 68 12.36 -2.06 5.58
N GLU A 69 13.09 -1.50 6.53
CA GLU A 69 13.88 -0.25 6.44
C GLU A 69 15.14 -0.29 5.56
N TYR A 70 15.11 -0.94 4.40
CA TYR A 70 16.23 -0.87 3.47
C TYR A 70 16.00 0.27 2.47
N GLU A 71 16.91 1.24 2.46
CA GLU A 71 16.90 2.54 1.77
C GLU A 71 16.45 2.51 0.29
N ASN A 72 16.52 1.37 -0.38
CA ASN A 72 16.14 1.17 -1.79
C ASN A 72 14.65 0.81 -2.02
N THR A 73 13.76 1.09 -1.06
CA THR A 73 12.34 0.66 -1.13
C THR A 73 11.32 1.79 -0.99
N SER A 74 11.74 3.02 -0.67
CA SER A 74 10.79 4.10 -0.37
C SER A 74 9.96 4.52 -1.60
N ALA A 75 10.61 4.69 -2.76
CA ALA A 75 9.92 5.06 -3.99
C ALA A 75 9.02 3.93 -4.50
N GLU A 76 9.53 2.69 -4.46
CA GLU A 76 8.83 1.47 -4.82
C GLU A 76 7.58 1.27 -3.96
N PHE A 77 7.69 1.52 -2.65
CA PHE A 77 6.58 1.45 -1.71
C PHE A 77 5.53 2.54 -1.97
N ILE A 78 5.95 3.78 -2.27
CA ILE A 78 5.04 4.85 -2.66
C ILE A 78 4.28 4.48 -3.94
N ILE A 79 4.94 3.84 -4.91
CA ILE A 79 4.28 3.36 -6.14
C ILE A 79 3.24 2.29 -5.81
N LEU A 80 3.54 1.36 -4.90
CA LEU A 80 2.55 0.39 -4.41
C LEU A 80 1.34 1.08 -3.77
N LEU A 81 1.54 2.10 -2.92
CA LEU A 81 0.42 2.85 -2.34
C LEU A 81 -0.42 3.56 -3.41
N LYS A 82 0.23 4.20 -4.39
CA LYS A 82 -0.43 4.85 -5.54
C LYS A 82 -1.22 3.85 -6.39
N TYR A 83 -0.83 2.59 -6.39
CA TYR A 83 -1.52 1.50 -7.07
C TYR A 83 -2.72 0.98 -6.25
N LEU A 84 -2.55 0.80 -4.94
CA LEU A 84 -3.59 0.24 -4.06
C LEU A 84 -4.74 1.22 -3.79
N LEU A 85 -4.42 2.45 -3.36
CA LEU A 85 -5.43 3.38 -2.82
C LEU A 85 -6.60 3.66 -3.77
N PRO A 86 -6.41 3.98 -5.07
CA PRO A 86 -7.54 4.18 -5.99
C PRO A 86 -8.53 3.00 -6.07
N ARG A 87 -8.07 1.79 -5.71
CA ARG A 87 -8.79 0.52 -5.85
C ARG A 87 -9.42 0.05 -4.54
N LEU A 88 -9.33 0.86 -3.48
CA LEU A 88 -9.84 0.56 -2.14
C LEU A 88 -10.85 1.64 -1.70
N PRO A 89 -12.02 1.74 -2.34
CA PRO A 89 -12.98 2.84 -2.10
C PRO A 89 -13.57 2.85 -0.68
N ALA A 90 -13.55 1.71 0.02
CA ALA A 90 -14.05 1.58 1.38
C ALA A 90 -12.99 1.87 2.46
N LEU A 91 -11.73 2.06 2.06
CA LEU A 91 -10.64 2.28 3.01
C LEU A 91 -10.87 3.60 3.76
N ARG A 92 -10.69 3.58 5.08
CA ARG A 92 -10.83 4.74 5.97
C ARG A 92 -9.59 4.93 6.82
N ASP A 93 -9.00 3.83 7.25
CA ASP A 93 -7.84 3.82 8.13
C ASP A 93 -6.60 3.28 7.39
N LEU A 94 -5.57 4.10 7.24
CA LEU A 94 -4.28 3.71 6.70
C LEU A 94 -3.21 3.91 7.76
N ALA A 95 -2.47 2.86 8.10
CA ALA A 95 -1.30 2.97 8.99
C ALA A 95 -0.05 2.43 8.30
N ILE A 96 1.03 3.21 8.33
CA ILE A 96 2.35 2.82 7.84
C ILE A 96 3.28 2.70 9.04
N LEU A 97 3.80 1.50 9.28
CA LEU A 97 4.72 1.18 10.37
C LEU A 97 6.15 1.04 9.86
N ASN A 98 7.13 1.44 10.67
CA ASN A 98 8.56 1.38 10.36
C ASN A 98 8.86 2.03 9.00
N GLY A 99 8.26 3.21 8.75
CA GLY A 99 8.46 3.96 7.52
C GLY A 99 9.81 4.67 7.55
N PRO A 100 10.84 4.22 6.81
CA PRO A 100 12.22 4.61 7.10
C PRO A 100 12.62 6.00 6.61
N HIS A 101 11.70 6.84 6.12
CA HIS A 101 12.14 8.04 5.41
C HIS A 101 11.08 9.13 5.39
N LYS A 102 11.49 10.37 5.68
CA LYS A 102 10.69 11.61 5.57
C LYS A 102 9.87 11.67 4.26
N LEU A 103 10.45 11.16 3.17
CA LEU A 103 9.81 11.09 1.85
C LEU A 103 8.55 10.20 1.82
N VAL A 104 8.55 9.07 2.53
CA VAL A 104 7.37 8.19 2.62
C VAL A 104 6.28 8.90 3.41
N SER A 105 6.63 9.57 4.50
CA SER A 105 5.66 10.33 5.31
C SER A 105 5.01 11.47 4.51
N GLU A 106 5.81 12.25 3.78
CA GLU A 106 5.31 13.33 2.91
C GLU A 106 4.40 12.76 1.80
N ALA A 107 4.83 11.70 1.12
CA ALA A 107 4.04 11.07 0.07
C ALA A 107 2.72 10.47 0.59
N VAL A 108 2.73 9.83 1.77
CA VAL A 108 1.52 9.29 2.40
C VAL A 108 0.56 10.42 2.77
N TYR A 109 1.09 11.55 3.27
CA TYR A 109 0.29 12.73 3.56
C TYR A 109 -0.34 13.32 2.28
N GLU A 110 0.42 13.47 1.20
CA GLU A 110 -0.09 13.92 -0.10
C GLU A 110 -1.17 12.98 -0.65
N LEU A 111 -0.98 11.66 -0.50
CA LEU A 111 -2.00 10.68 -0.87
C LEU A 111 -3.26 10.83 -0.02
N GLY A 112 -3.12 11.12 1.28
CA GLY A 112 -4.24 11.45 2.16
C GLY A 112 -5.03 12.67 1.70
N LEU A 113 -4.35 13.74 1.29
CA LEU A 113 -4.98 14.92 0.72
C LEU A 113 -5.69 14.61 -0.61
N LYS A 114 -5.11 13.73 -1.43
CA LYS A 114 -5.68 13.31 -2.72
C LYS A 114 -6.93 12.44 -2.56
N TYR A 115 -6.93 11.56 -1.56
CA TYR A 115 -8.00 10.58 -1.33
C TYR A 115 -8.80 10.97 -0.09
N SER A 116 -9.73 11.93 -0.24
CA SER A 116 -10.53 12.52 0.84
C SER A 116 -11.40 11.53 1.63
N TYR A 117 -11.58 10.31 1.14
CA TYR A 117 -12.26 9.25 1.87
C TYR A 117 -11.41 8.65 3.01
N LEU A 118 -10.09 8.87 3.03
CA LEU A 118 -9.21 8.46 4.12
C LEU A 118 -9.42 9.39 5.31
N SER A 119 -9.92 8.85 6.42
CA SER A 119 -10.22 9.61 7.62
C SER A 119 -9.10 9.56 8.66
N ASN A 120 -8.35 8.46 8.73
CA ASN A 120 -7.29 8.28 9.72
C ASN A 120 -6.02 7.77 9.04
N ILE A 121 -4.97 8.59 9.05
CA ILE A 121 -3.65 8.24 8.52
C ILE A 121 -2.66 8.29 9.67
N LYS A 122 -1.98 7.17 9.91
CA LYS A 122 -0.94 7.04 10.94
C LYS A 122 0.38 6.63 10.30
N ILE A 123 1.46 7.28 10.69
CA ILE A 123 2.83 6.95 10.28
C ILE A 123 3.65 6.87 11.56
N SER A 124 4.31 5.74 11.79
CA SER A 124 5.09 5.46 13.02
C SER A 124 6.40 4.75 12.70
#